data_AF-A0A7S3QM22-F1
#
_entry.id   AF-A0A7S3QM22-F1
#
_cell.length_a   1.000
_cell.length_b   1.000
_cell.length_c   1.000
_cell.angle_alpha   90.00
_cell.angle_beta   90.00
_cell.angle_gamma   90.00
#
_symmetry.space_group_name_H-M   'P 1'
#
loop_
_entity.id
_entity.type
_entity.pdbx_description
1 polymer ?
#
loop_
_entity_poly.entity_id
_entity_poly.type
_entity_poly.pdbx_seq_one_letter_code
_entity_poly.pdbx_strand_id
1 'polypeptide(L)'
;MQRETSVQTELCSDEEKKSEVLARKLEEVKKEKATLLAEVEQEEEFMTNTLQKRLKKLLGEKADSELKVMELKKQTERLAAEKAKLCSEKIELEAVLESESEYIVNKLHAQIEKAGSDKGKLFKEKTDLQRQVGDLAQAVDKLNREKVKLEQEMEAEEESIVNRLQRQLEGLLHNLRVIEQKLGAKGLTFEDLGISPSELSMTETTQIYARTPSASSGLFRMSSDMRSSSELRGSRGL
;
A
#
# COMPACT_ATOMS: atom_id res chain seq x y z
N MET A 1 42.55 54.27 -136.12
CA MET A 1 42.34 55.52 -135.37
C MET A 1 40.91 55.72 -134.84
N GLN A 2 39.88 56.06 -135.63
CA GLN A 2 38.53 56.32 -135.07
C GLN A 2 37.84 55.12 -134.37
N ARG A 3 38.06 53.89 -134.86
CA ARG A 3 37.54 52.67 -134.20
C ARG A 3 38.33 52.30 -132.94
N GLU A 4 39.65 52.50 -132.93
CA GLU A 4 40.50 52.24 -131.76
C GLU A 4 40.16 53.18 -130.62
N THR A 5 39.94 54.47 -130.90
CA THR A 5 39.51 55.45 -129.88
C THR A 5 38.13 55.12 -129.32
N SER A 6 37.20 54.60 -130.14
CA SER A 6 35.85 54.19 -129.69
C SER A 6 35.91 52.98 -128.75
N VAL A 7 36.72 51.97 -129.08
CA VAL A 7 36.91 50.78 -128.25
C VAL A 7 37.65 51.10 -126.95
N GLN A 8 38.61 52.04 -126.99
CA GLN A 8 39.31 52.51 -125.78
C GLN A 8 38.39 53.31 -124.85
N THR A 9 37.48 54.13 -125.39
CA THR A 9 36.48 54.84 -124.57
C THR A 9 35.43 53.89 -123.98
N GLU A 10 35.00 52.86 -124.70
CA GLU A 10 34.07 51.84 -124.18
C GLU A 10 34.72 51.00 -123.08
N LEU A 11 35.97 50.56 -123.27
CA LEU A 11 36.75 49.85 -122.24
C LEU A 11 36.95 50.71 -120.98
N CYS A 12 37.28 51.99 -121.13
CA CYS A 12 37.42 52.92 -120.01
C CYS A 12 36.09 53.10 -119.25
N SER A 13 34.98 53.24 -119.98
CA SER A 13 33.64 53.34 -119.37
C SER A 13 33.22 52.06 -118.65
N ASP A 14 33.57 50.89 -119.19
CA ASP A 14 33.23 49.61 -118.58
C ASP A 14 34.12 49.27 -117.37
N GLU A 15 35.39 49.70 -117.37
CA GLU A 15 36.26 49.64 -116.20
C GLU A 15 35.79 50.59 -115.09
N GLU A 16 35.35 51.80 -115.43
CA GLU A 16 34.75 52.75 -114.47
C GLU A 16 33.47 52.18 -113.85
N LYS A 17 32.55 51.64 -114.64
CA LYS A 17 31.33 50.99 -114.12
C LYS A 17 31.65 49.80 -113.22
N LYS A 18 32.65 48.96 -113.59
CA LYS A 18 33.09 47.84 -112.75
C LYS A 18 33.70 48.32 -111.44
N SER A 19 34.55 49.34 -111.49
CA SER A 19 35.14 49.99 -110.32
C SER A 19 34.05 50.55 -109.39
N GLU A 20 33.03 51.21 -109.96
CA GLU A 20 31.92 51.78 -109.21
C GLU A 20 31.04 50.69 -108.55
N VAL A 21 30.74 49.60 -109.27
CA VAL A 21 30.03 48.43 -108.72
C VAL A 21 30.83 47.76 -107.59
N LEU A 22 32.14 47.62 -107.76
CA LEU A 22 33.02 47.08 -106.72
C LEU A 22 33.09 48.00 -105.49
N ALA A 23 33.16 49.32 -105.69
CA ALA A 23 33.12 50.29 -104.61
C ALA A 23 31.80 50.24 -103.83
N ARG A 24 30.65 50.13 -104.52
CA ARG A 24 29.34 49.95 -103.88
C ARG A 24 29.25 48.65 -103.08
N LYS A 25 29.70 47.53 -103.64
CA LYS A 25 29.74 46.24 -102.93
C LYS A 25 30.67 46.29 -101.71
N LEU A 26 31.81 46.98 -101.82
CA LEU A 26 32.73 47.16 -100.70
C LEU A 26 32.08 47.97 -99.58
N GLU A 27 31.36 49.04 -99.91
CA GLU A 27 30.57 49.82 -98.94
C GLU A 27 29.44 49.00 -98.30
N GLU A 28 28.72 48.21 -99.09
CA GLU A 28 27.64 47.34 -98.61
C GLU A 28 28.17 46.28 -97.63
N VAL A 29 29.26 45.59 -97.99
CA VAL A 29 29.94 44.62 -97.11
C VAL A 29 30.49 45.28 -95.84
N LYS A 30 31.05 46.49 -95.93
CA LYS A 30 31.50 47.23 -94.74
C LYS A 30 30.35 47.56 -93.81
N LYS A 31 29.21 47.98 -94.36
CA LYS A 31 28.01 48.30 -93.60
C LYS A 31 27.42 47.06 -92.93
N GLU A 32 27.29 45.96 -93.67
CA GLU A 32 26.85 44.67 -93.13
C GLU A 32 27.77 44.20 -92.00
N LYS A 33 29.10 44.26 -92.22
CA LYS A 33 30.09 43.93 -91.18
C LYS A 33 29.92 44.79 -89.93
N ALA A 34 29.72 46.10 -90.08
CA ALA A 34 29.51 47.00 -88.94
C ALA A 34 28.21 46.68 -88.18
N THR A 35 27.16 46.30 -88.91
CA THR A 35 25.86 45.93 -88.33
C THR A 35 25.97 44.62 -87.55
N LEU A 36 26.59 43.59 -88.15
CA LEU A 36 26.83 42.30 -87.49
C LEU A 36 27.71 42.44 -86.25
N LEU A 37 28.74 43.28 -86.28
CA LEU A 37 29.57 43.54 -85.11
C LEU A 37 28.76 44.16 -83.96
N ALA A 38 27.91 45.14 -84.27
CA ALA A 38 27.05 45.76 -83.26
C ALA A 38 26.03 44.78 -82.67
N GLU A 39 25.44 43.90 -83.50
CA GLU A 39 24.52 42.85 -83.04
C GLU A 39 25.24 41.83 -82.14
N VAL A 40 26.43 41.39 -82.52
CA VAL A 40 27.25 40.47 -81.72
C VAL A 40 27.61 41.10 -80.37
N GLU A 41 28.09 42.35 -80.35
CA GLU A 41 28.39 43.05 -79.09
C GLU A 41 27.16 43.16 -78.19
N GLN A 42 25.99 43.47 -78.75
CA GLN A 42 24.74 43.57 -78.00
C GLN A 42 24.30 42.20 -77.44
N GLU A 43 24.44 41.12 -78.21
CA GLU A 43 24.08 39.78 -77.77
C GLU A 43 25.04 39.26 -76.70
N GLU A 44 26.35 39.51 -76.85
CA GLU A 44 27.36 39.20 -75.84
C GLU A 44 27.10 39.95 -74.53
N GLU A 45 26.76 41.24 -74.60
CA GLU A 45 26.41 42.04 -73.42
C GLU A 45 25.13 41.50 -72.75
N PHE A 46 24.11 41.18 -73.54
CA PHE A 46 22.86 40.61 -73.03
C PHE A 46 23.07 39.26 -72.35
N MET A 47 23.83 38.35 -72.98
CA MET A 47 24.17 37.05 -72.40
C MET A 47 24.99 37.21 -71.12
N THR A 48 26.01 38.05 -71.14
CA THR A 48 26.88 38.29 -69.99
C THR A 48 26.08 38.84 -68.81
N ASN A 49 25.24 39.84 -69.04
CA ASN A 49 24.36 40.41 -68.03
C ASN A 49 23.37 39.39 -67.47
N THR A 50 22.81 38.53 -68.33
CA THR A 50 21.86 37.48 -67.93
C THR A 50 22.54 36.42 -67.07
N LEU A 51 23.71 35.95 -67.49
CA LEU A 51 24.49 34.95 -66.76
C LEU A 51 25.00 35.50 -65.43
N GLN A 52 25.48 36.74 -65.38
CA GLN A 52 25.90 37.39 -64.13
C GLN A 52 24.74 37.51 -63.13
N LYS A 53 23.53 37.89 -63.58
CA LYS A 53 22.34 37.94 -62.72
C LYS A 53 21.98 36.57 -62.16
N ARG A 54 21.98 35.53 -63.01
CA ARG A 54 21.72 34.14 -62.57
C ARG A 54 22.78 33.65 -61.60
N LEU A 55 24.05 33.93 -61.85
CA LEU A 55 25.16 33.54 -60.98
C LEU A 55 25.03 34.20 -59.60
N LYS A 56 24.75 35.51 -59.54
CA LYS A 56 24.51 36.22 -58.29
C LYS A 56 23.34 35.63 -57.50
N LYS A 57 22.25 35.29 -58.19
CA LYS A 57 21.08 34.65 -57.56
C LYS A 57 21.44 33.29 -56.97
N LEU A 58 22.12 32.43 -57.73
CA LEU A 58 22.54 31.10 -57.27
C LEU A 58 23.53 31.16 -56.11
N LEU A 59 24.45 32.14 -56.11
CA LEU A 59 25.37 32.35 -54.99
C LEU A 59 24.63 32.76 -53.71
N GLY A 60 23.61 33.61 -53.81
CA GLY A 60 22.74 33.97 -52.67
C GLY A 60 21.97 32.76 -52.14
N GLU A 61 21.28 32.04 -53.02
CA GLU A 61 20.51 30.83 -52.65
C GLU A 61 21.41 29.75 -52.01
N LYS A 62 22.65 29.59 -52.51
CA LYS A 62 23.65 28.70 -51.92
C LYS A 62 24.03 29.14 -50.50
N ALA A 63 24.34 30.42 -50.30
CA ALA A 63 24.70 30.94 -48.98
C ALA A 63 23.56 30.79 -47.96
N ASP A 64 22.32 31.08 -48.37
CA ASP A 64 21.14 30.92 -47.51
C ASP A 64 20.92 29.44 -47.13
N SER A 65 21.13 28.53 -48.10
CA SER A 65 21.03 27.09 -47.87
C SER A 65 22.12 26.59 -46.90
N GLU A 66 23.36 27.07 -47.05
CA GLU A 66 24.47 26.74 -46.15
C GLU A 66 24.19 27.20 -44.71
N LEU A 67 23.68 28.43 -44.53
CA LEU A 67 23.25 28.93 -43.23
C LEU A 67 22.14 28.08 -42.63
N LYS A 68 21.15 27.68 -43.43
CA LYS A 68 20.05 26.85 -42.93
C LYS A 68 20.52 25.46 -42.51
N VAL A 69 21.42 24.85 -43.27
CA VAL A 69 22.04 23.57 -42.92
C VAL A 69 22.83 23.68 -41.62
N MET A 70 23.59 24.76 -41.43
CA MET A 70 24.35 25.00 -40.21
C MET A 70 23.43 25.12 -38.98
N GLU A 71 22.34 25.88 -39.07
CA GLU A 71 21.38 26.04 -37.97
C GLU A 71 20.69 24.70 -37.63
N LEU A 72 20.29 23.93 -38.64
CA LEU A 72 19.69 22.61 -38.43
C LEU A 72 20.66 21.62 -37.78
N LYS A 73 21.94 21.64 -38.15
CA LYS A 73 22.97 20.83 -37.50
C LYS A 73 23.10 21.18 -36.02
N LYS A 74 23.19 22.47 -35.70
CA LYS A 74 23.27 22.94 -34.30
C LYS A 74 22.04 22.54 -33.49
N GLN A 75 20.85 22.61 -34.07
CA GLN A 75 19.62 22.14 -33.43
C GLN A 75 19.64 20.63 -33.19
N THR A 76 20.11 19.86 -34.17
CA THR A 76 20.24 18.39 -34.06
C THR A 76 21.21 18.01 -32.94
N GLU A 77 22.35 18.70 -32.84
CA GLU A 77 23.34 18.49 -31.76
C GLU A 77 22.77 18.82 -30.37
N ARG A 78 22.03 19.93 -30.24
CA ARG A 78 21.36 20.29 -28.98
C ARG A 78 20.34 19.22 -28.55
N LEU A 79 19.48 18.79 -29.48
CA LEU A 79 18.49 17.76 -29.19
C LEU A 79 19.13 16.42 -28.85
N ALA A 80 20.25 16.07 -29.50
CA ALA A 80 20.99 14.85 -29.16
C ALA A 80 21.58 14.91 -27.74
N ALA A 81 22.15 16.06 -27.35
CA ALA A 81 22.68 16.28 -26.00
C ALA A 81 21.57 16.24 -24.94
N GLU A 82 20.42 16.88 -25.21
CA GLU A 82 19.27 16.85 -24.31
C GLU A 82 18.70 15.43 -24.16
N LYS A 83 18.57 14.69 -25.27
CA LYS A 83 18.15 13.29 -25.24
C LYS A 83 19.11 12.44 -24.39
N ALA A 84 20.42 12.64 -24.51
CA ALA A 84 21.41 11.92 -23.72
C ALA A 84 21.27 12.21 -22.22
N LYS A 85 21.06 13.49 -21.85
CA LYS A 85 20.82 13.93 -20.48
C LYS A 85 19.56 13.28 -19.90
N LEU A 86 18.44 13.32 -20.64
CA LEU A 86 17.19 12.70 -20.23
C LEU A 86 17.31 11.18 -20.08
N CYS A 87 18.11 10.52 -20.92
CA CYS A 87 18.38 9.08 -20.77
C CYS A 87 19.14 8.77 -19.47
N SER A 88 20.13 9.60 -19.10
CA SER A 88 20.85 9.45 -17.82
C SER A 88 19.89 9.64 -16.64
N GLU A 89 19.13 10.73 -16.63
CA GLU A 89 18.16 11.02 -15.57
C GLU A 89 17.10 9.92 -15.45
N LYS A 90 16.65 9.36 -16.58
CA LYS A 90 15.72 8.23 -16.58
C LYS A 90 16.33 7.00 -15.89
N ILE A 91 17.57 6.64 -16.24
CA ILE A 91 18.26 5.48 -15.64
C ILE A 91 18.44 5.68 -14.13
N GLU A 92 18.81 6.88 -13.71
CA GLU A 92 18.97 7.23 -12.29
C GLU A 92 17.65 7.10 -11.53
N LEU A 93 16.55 7.62 -12.09
CA LEU A 93 15.22 7.50 -11.49
C LEU A 93 14.74 6.05 -11.42
N GLU A 94 14.98 5.25 -12.46
CA GLU A 94 14.66 3.82 -12.46
C GLU A 94 15.43 3.07 -11.37
N ALA A 95 16.72 3.36 -11.19
CA ALA A 95 17.54 2.74 -10.15
C ALA A 95 17.08 3.12 -8.73
N VAL A 96 16.75 4.40 -8.50
CA VAL A 96 16.21 4.85 -7.20
C VAL A 96 14.87 4.17 -6.93
N LEU A 97 13.96 4.13 -7.91
CA LEU A 97 12.65 3.51 -7.77
C LEU A 97 12.75 2.02 -7.45
N GLU A 98 13.67 1.30 -8.09
CA GLU A 98 13.93 -0.11 -7.81
C GLU A 98 14.40 -0.30 -6.36
N SER A 99 15.35 0.52 -5.90
CA SER A 99 15.88 0.45 -4.53
C SER A 99 14.82 0.76 -3.47
N GLU A 100 13.96 1.77 -3.69
CA GLU A 100 12.87 2.10 -2.77
C GLU A 100 11.80 1.01 -2.74
N SER A 101 11.47 0.45 -3.91
CA SER A 101 10.51 -0.64 -4.02
C SER A 101 11.01 -1.88 -3.27
N GLU A 102 12.26 -2.25 -3.45
CA GLU A 102 12.89 -3.36 -2.72
C GLU A 102 12.87 -3.11 -1.20
N TYR A 103 13.26 -1.91 -0.76
CA TYR A 103 13.24 -1.55 0.66
C TYR A 103 11.84 -1.67 1.27
N ILE A 104 10.81 -1.15 0.59
CA ILE A 104 9.41 -1.22 1.05
C ILE A 104 8.95 -2.68 1.14
N VAL A 105 9.22 -3.49 0.10
CA VAL A 105 8.85 -4.90 0.06
C VAL A 105 9.51 -5.68 1.20
N ASN A 106 10.81 -5.49 1.42
CA ASN A 106 11.56 -6.15 2.49
C ASN A 106 11.05 -5.74 3.87
N LYS A 107 10.75 -4.45 4.08
CA LYS A 107 10.21 -3.93 5.34
C LYS A 107 8.82 -4.52 5.64
N LEU A 108 7.95 -4.59 4.63
CA LEU A 108 6.62 -5.17 4.79
C LEU A 108 6.67 -6.68 5.03
N HIS A 109 7.53 -7.42 4.31
CA HIS A 109 7.75 -8.84 4.56
C HIS A 109 8.20 -9.10 6.00
N ALA A 110 9.20 -8.37 6.50
CA ALA A 110 9.66 -8.51 7.88
C ALA A 110 8.56 -8.22 8.91
N GLN A 111 7.68 -7.25 8.64
CA GLN A 111 6.52 -6.99 9.51
C GLN A 111 5.49 -8.12 9.48
N ILE A 112 5.21 -8.68 8.30
CA ILE A 112 4.30 -9.83 8.14
C ILE A 112 4.84 -11.05 8.88
N GLU A 113 6.13 -11.36 8.72
CA GLU A 113 6.77 -12.48 9.41
C GLU A 113 6.74 -12.31 10.93
N LYS A 114 7.07 -11.11 11.42
CA LYS A 114 6.99 -10.80 12.85
C LYS A 114 5.57 -10.97 13.39
N ALA A 115 4.59 -10.37 12.72
CA ALA A 115 3.18 -10.49 13.11
C ALA A 115 2.69 -11.96 13.05
N GLY A 116 3.14 -12.73 12.05
CA GLY A 116 2.87 -14.16 11.92
C GLY A 116 3.45 -14.97 13.09
N SER A 117 4.70 -14.70 13.47
CA SER A 117 5.37 -15.33 14.61
C SER A 117 4.65 -15.02 15.93
N ASP A 118 4.30 -13.75 16.17
CA ASP A 118 3.62 -13.33 17.38
C ASP A 118 2.19 -13.90 17.45
N LYS A 119 1.46 -13.93 16.33
CA LYS A 119 0.16 -14.63 16.23
C LYS A 119 0.31 -16.12 16.56
N GLY A 120 1.38 -16.77 16.08
CA GLY A 120 1.68 -18.17 16.39
C GLY A 120 1.93 -18.42 17.88
N LYS A 121 2.69 -17.54 18.56
CA LYS A 121 2.93 -17.61 20.02
C LYS A 121 1.64 -17.42 20.81
N LEU A 122 0.88 -16.38 20.47
CA LEU A 122 -0.41 -16.09 21.13
C LEU A 122 -1.41 -17.23 20.95
N PHE A 123 -1.42 -17.89 19.79
CA PHE A 123 -2.27 -19.06 19.57
C PHE A 123 -1.89 -20.23 20.49
N LYS A 124 -0.60 -20.52 20.64
CA LYS A 124 -0.12 -21.57 21.58
C LYS A 124 -0.50 -21.25 23.02
N GLU A 125 -0.24 -20.02 23.46
CA GLU A 125 -0.60 -19.57 24.81
C GLU A 125 -2.10 -19.66 25.06
N LYS A 126 -2.93 -19.23 24.10
CA LYS A 126 -4.38 -19.39 24.18
C LYS A 126 -4.79 -20.86 24.33
N THR A 127 -4.20 -21.77 23.57
CA THR A 127 -4.52 -23.20 23.68
C THR A 127 -4.09 -23.79 25.02
N ASP A 128 -2.93 -23.38 25.55
CA ASP A 128 -2.45 -23.83 26.86
C ASP A 128 -3.34 -23.31 27.99
N LEU A 129 -3.73 -22.03 27.96
CA LEU A 129 -4.65 -21.45 28.92
C LEU A 129 -6.04 -22.09 28.86
N GLN A 130 -6.55 -22.38 27.65
CA GLN A 130 -7.81 -23.11 27.50
C GLN A 130 -7.75 -24.51 28.14
N ARG A 131 -6.62 -25.22 27.99
CA ARG A 131 -6.40 -26.50 28.67
C ARG A 131 -6.40 -26.33 30.19
N GLN A 132 -5.62 -25.38 30.71
CA GLN A 132 -5.54 -25.12 32.15
C GLN A 132 -6.90 -24.76 32.76
N VAL A 133 -7.69 -23.92 32.09
CA VAL A 133 -9.05 -23.58 32.53
C VAL A 133 -9.93 -24.83 32.57
N GLY A 134 -9.82 -25.71 31.57
CA GLY A 134 -10.53 -27.00 31.56
C GLY A 134 -10.13 -27.90 32.74
N ASP A 135 -8.84 -28.04 32.99
CA ASP A 135 -8.30 -28.87 34.09
C ASP A 135 -8.75 -28.33 35.46
N LEU A 136 -8.70 -27.00 35.65
CA LEU A 136 -9.16 -26.34 36.87
C LEU A 136 -10.67 -26.49 37.09
N ALA A 137 -11.48 -26.36 36.02
CA ALA A 137 -12.93 -26.57 36.12
C ALA A 137 -13.25 -28.00 36.58
N GLN A 138 -12.55 -29.01 36.03
CA GLN A 138 -12.71 -30.40 36.47
C GLN A 138 -12.28 -30.61 37.93
N ALA A 139 -11.19 -29.96 38.37
CA ALA A 139 -10.73 -30.03 39.75
C ALA A 139 -11.75 -29.41 40.72
N VAL A 140 -12.33 -28.26 40.36
CA VAL A 140 -13.39 -27.60 41.15
C VAL A 140 -14.62 -28.50 41.27
N ASP A 141 -15.08 -29.10 40.17
CA ASP A 141 -16.21 -30.03 40.19
C ASP A 141 -15.95 -31.25 41.08
N LYS A 142 -14.73 -31.80 41.03
CA LYS A 142 -14.32 -32.91 41.88
C LYS A 142 -14.35 -32.54 43.36
N LEU A 143 -13.75 -31.40 43.72
CA LEU A 143 -13.74 -30.89 45.10
C LEU A 143 -15.16 -30.59 45.60
N ASN A 144 -16.03 -30.03 44.76
CA ASN A 144 -17.42 -29.78 45.15
C ASN A 144 -18.17 -31.08 45.45
N ARG A 145 -17.96 -32.14 44.66
CA ARG A 145 -18.54 -33.46 44.95
C ARG A 145 -17.99 -34.06 46.24
N GLU A 146 -16.68 -33.96 46.46
CA GLU A 146 -16.03 -34.44 47.70
C GLU A 146 -16.53 -33.68 48.92
N LYS A 147 -16.69 -32.36 48.83
CA LYS A 147 -17.27 -31.51 49.88
C LYS A 147 -18.69 -31.95 50.24
N VAL A 148 -19.57 -32.10 49.25
CA VAL A 148 -20.96 -32.55 49.49
C VAL A 148 -20.99 -33.94 50.14
N LYS A 149 -20.11 -34.87 49.72
CA LYS A 149 -20.03 -36.20 50.34
C LYS A 149 -19.61 -36.13 51.81
N LEU A 150 -18.58 -35.34 52.13
CA LEU A 150 -18.12 -35.18 53.50
C LEU A 150 -19.18 -34.51 54.38
N GLU A 151 -19.89 -33.52 53.85
CA GLU A 151 -21.02 -32.88 54.55
C GLU A 151 -22.11 -33.91 54.87
N GLN A 152 -22.47 -34.79 53.92
CA GLN A 152 -23.45 -35.87 54.13
C GLN A 152 -22.98 -36.92 55.15
N GLU A 153 -21.70 -37.32 55.10
CA GLU A 153 -21.11 -38.26 56.06
C GLU A 153 -21.13 -37.67 57.48
N MET A 154 -20.76 -36.40 57.62
CA MET A 154 -20.75 -35.70 58.91
C MET A 154 -22.17 -35.52 59.47
N GLU A 155 -23.15 -35.12 58.65
CA GLU A 155 -24.55 -35.02 59.06
C GLU A 155 -25.09 -36.38 59.55
N ALA A 156 -24.74 -37.48 58.86
CA ALA A 156 -25.15 -38.82 59.28
C ALA A 156 -24.50 -39.26 60.61
N GLU A 157 -23.23 -38.92 60.85
CA GLU A 157 -22.55 -39.18 62.12
C GLU A 157 -23.17 -38.37 63.26
N GLU A 158 -23.44 -37.08 63.03
CA GLU A 158 -24.12 -36.20 63.98
C GLU A 158 -25.50 -36.75 64.37
N GLU A 159 -26.32 -37.14 63.40
CA GLU A 159 -27.62 -37.78 63.64
C GLU A 159 -27.49 -39.08 64.44
N SER A 160 -26.49 -39.92 64.15
CA SER A 160 -26.23 -41.16 64.88
C SER A 160 -25.89 -40.90 66.34
N ILE A 161 -25.05 -39.89 66.62
CA ILE A 161 -24.69 -39.47 67.98
C ILE A 161 -25.92 -38.94 68.72
N VAL A 162 -26.70 -38.05 68.08
CA VAL A 162 -27.93 -37.50 68.68
C VAL A 162 -28.91 -38.62 69.02
N ASN A 163 -29.16 -39.54 68.10
CA ASN A 163 -30.02 -40.70 68.34
C ASN A 163 -29.52 -41.58 69.50
N ARG A 164 -28.20 -41.79 69.60
CA ARG A 164 -27.59 -42.55 70.70
C ARG A 164 -27.80 -41.85 72.04
N LEU A 165 -27.53 -40.55 72.11
CA LEU A 165 -27.69 -39.74 73.33
C LEU A 165 -29.15 -39.66 73.76
N GLN A 166 -30.09 -39.48 72.82
CA GLN A 166 -31.52 -39.49 73.08
C GLN A 166 -31.97 -40.82 73.71
N ARG A 167 -31.56 -41.96 73.14
CA ARG A 167 -31.87 -43.29 73.72
C ARG A 167 -31.28 -43.46 75.12
N GLN A 168 -30.06 -42.97 75.35
CA GLN A 168 -29.45 -43.00 76.69
C GLN A 168 -30.24 -42.13 77.69
N LEU A 169 -30.67 -40.94 77.28
CA LEU A 169 -31.49 -40.03 78.09
C LEU A 169 -32.86 -40.64 78.40
N GLU A 170 -33.55 -41.20 77.41
CA GLU A 170 -34.83 -41.91 77.60
C GLU A 170 -34.69 -43.07 78.59
N GLY A 171 -33.61 -43.84 78.48
CA GLY A 171 -33.29 -44.91 79.43
C GLY A 171 -33.08 -44.41 80.86
N LEU A 172 -32.33 -43.32 81.05
CA LEU A 172 -32.14 -42.69 82.36
C LEU A 172 -33.45 -42.15 82.94
N LEU A 173 -34.26 -41.46 82.13
CA LEU A 173 -35.56 -40.94 82.55
C LEU A 173 -36.54 -42.07 82.94
N HIS A 174 -36.52 -43.19 82.21
CA HIS A 174 -37.31 -44.37 82.57
C HIS A 174 -36.87 -44.94 83.92
N ASN A 175 -35.57 -45.10 84.14
CA ASN A 175 -35.03 -45.59 85.41
C ASN A 175 -35.38 -44.67 86.58
N LEU A 176 -35.28 -43.34 86.39
CA LEU A 176 -35.65 -42.34 87.37
C LEU A 176 -37.14 -42.48 87.75
N ARG A 177 -38.03 -42.62 86.77
CA ARG A 177 -39.46 -42.85 87.00
C ARG A 177 -39.73 -44.14 87.78
N VAL A 178 -39.01 -45.23 87.48
CA VAL A 178 -39.13 -46.50 88.23
C VAL A 178 -38.65 -46.34 89.67
N ILE A 179 -37.59 -45.57 89.91
CA ILE A 179 -37.07 -45.27 91.25
C ILE A 179 -38.08 -44.42 92.03
N GLU A 180 -38.62 -43.37 91.41
CA GLU A 180 -39.71 -42.55 91.96
C GLU A 180 -40.90 -43.40 92.41
N GLN A 181 -41.37 -44.31 91.54
CA GLN A 181 -42.46 -45.22 91.89
C GLN A 181 -42.11 -46.14 93.07
N LYS A 182 -40.89 -46.67 93.11
CA LYS A 182 -40.41 -47.53 94.21
C LYS A 182 -40.24 -46.76 95.53
N LEU A 183 -39.82 -45.50 95.49
CA LEU A 183 -39.72 -44.63 96.65
C LEU A 183 -41.09 -44.24 97.17
N GLY A 184 -42.01 -43.85 96.27
CA GLY A 184 -43.40 -43.56 96.61
C GLY A 184 -44.12 -44.76 97.23
N ALA A 185 -43.89 -45.97 96.72
CA ALA A 185 -44.42 -47.21 97.31
C ALA A 185 -43.89 -47.49 98.74
N LYS A 186 -42.75 -46.89 99.11
CA LYS A 186 -42.16 -46.96 100.46
C LYS A 186 -42.51 -45.74 101.32
N GLY A 187 -43.36 -44.83 100.84
CA GLY A 187 -43.78 -43.62 101.55
C GLY A 187 -42.69 -42.54 101.65
N LEU A 188 -41.69 -42.58 100.78
CA LEU A 188 -40.60 -41.59 100.72
C LEU A 188 -40.69 -40.78 99.44
N THR A 189 -40.52 -39.46 99.54
CA THR A 189 -40.43 -38.54 98.40
C THR A 189 -38.97 -38.14 98.13
N PHE A 190 -38.68 -37.60 96.93
CA PHE A 190 -37.34 -37.08 96.62
C PHE A 190 -36.93 -35.90 97.52
N GLU A 191 -37.91 -35.15 98.02
CA GLU A 191 -37.71 -34.06 98.99
C GLU A 191 -37.28 -34.60 100.36
N ASP A 192 -37.79 -35.78 100.78
CA ASP A 192 -37.40 -36.43 102.05
C ASP A 192 -35.94 -36.91 102.06
N LEU A 193 -35.35 -37.09 100.88
CA LEU A 193 -33.93 -37.47 100.69
C LEU A 193 -33.03 -36.26 100.41
N GLY A 194 -33.57 -35.03 100.44
CA GLY A 194 -32.81 -33.80 100.29
C GLY A 194 -32.36 -33.47 98.86
N ILE A 195 -33.00 -34.03 97.82
CA ILE A 195 -32.65 -33.76 96.42
C ILE A 195 -33.61 -32.71 95.84
N SER A 196 -33.10 -31.53 95.49
CA SER A 196 -33.89 -30.40 94.96
C SER A 196 -33.96 -30.42 93.41
N PRO A 197 -35.13 -30.14 92.79
CA PRO A 197 -35.31 -30.09 91.33
C PRO A 197 -34.41 -29.08 90.59
N SER A 198 -33.86 -28.10 91.31
CA SER A 198 -33.04 -27.03 90.73
C SER A 198 -31.69 -27.50 90.17
N GLU A 199 -31.22 -28.70 90.51
CA GLU A 199 -29.91 -29.22 90.05
C GLU A 199 -29.95 -29.92 88.67
N LEU A 200 -31.13 -30.07 88.05
CA LEU A 200 -31.31 -30.81 86.78
C LEU A 200 -31.52 -29.91 85.53
N SER A 201 -31.33 -28.60 85.64
CA SER A 201 -31.52 -27.65 84.53
C SER A 201 -30.43 -27.77 83.45
N MET A 202 -30.61 -28.68 82.49
CA MET A 202 -29.84 -28.72 81.24
C MET A 202 -30.35 -27.65 80.26
N THR A 203 -29.90 -26.40 80.40
CA THR A 203 -30.29 -25.26 79.53
C THR A 203 -29.17 -24.71 78.63
N GLU A 204 -28.05 -25.43 78.45
CA GLU A 204 -26.86 -24.85 77.80
C GLU A 204 -26.45 -25.43 76.43
N THR A 205 -27.27 -26.22 75.73
CA THR A 205 -26.83 -26.85 74.46
C THR A 205 -27.25 -26.13 73.17
N THR A 206 -28.04 -25.04 73.24
CA THR A 206 -28.68 -24.48 72.02
C THR A 206 -27.89 -23.39 71.28
N GLN A 207 -26.63 -23.09 71.64
CA GLN A 207 -25.93 -21.92 71.07
C GLN A 207 -24.82 -22.18 70.03
N ILE A 208 -24.51 -23.43 69.66
CA ILE A 208 -23.29 -23.70 68.87
C ILE A 208 -23.50 -23.71 67.33
N TYR A 209 -24.73 -23.69 66.81
CA TYR A 209 -24.99 -23.62 65.36
C TYR A 209 -25.21 -22.18 64.86
N ALA A 210 -24.26 -21.28 65.14
CA ALA A 210 -24.16 -20.03 64.38
C ALA A 210 -23.56 -20.34 63.00
N ARG A 211 -24.43 -20.57 62.01
CA ARG A 211 -24.05 -20.63 60.60
C ARG A 211 -23.30 -19.34 60.23
N THR A 212 -22.03 -19.47 59.86
CA THR A 212 -21.28 -18.42 59.17
C THR A 212 -21.84 -18.27 57.76
N PRO A 213 -22.30 -17.07 57.33
CA PRO A 213 -22.61 -16.85 55.92
C PRO A 213 -21.28 -16.70 55.20
N SER A 214 -20.88 -17.74 54.47
CA SER A 214 -19.74 -17.67 53.56
C SER A 214 -20.07 -16.68 52.45
N ALA A 215 -19.47 -15.50 52.54
CA ALA A 215 -19.43 -14.53 51.46
C ALA A 215 -18.71 -15.15 50.25
N SER A 216 -19.47 -15.54 49.23
CA SER A 216 -18.94 -15.63 47.87
C SER A 216 -20.05 -15.37 46.85
N SER A 217 -19.66 -14.67 45.79
CA SER A 217 -20.44 -14.23 44.62
C SER A 217 -21.16 -12.88 44.77
N GLY A 218 -20.63 -11.85 44.08
CA GLY A 218 -21.37 -10.60 43.93
C GLY A 218 -20.66 -9.37 43.37
N LEU A 219 -19.38 -9.41 42.97
CA LEU A 219 -18.73 -8.26 42.34
C LEU A 219 -17.84 -8.73 41.19
N PHE A 220 -18.36 -8.65 39.97
CA PHE A 220 -17.68 -8.14 38.77
C PHE A 220 -18.65 -8.21 37.58
N ARG A 221 -19.53 -7.21 37.48
CA ARG A 221 -20.20 -6.87 36.21
C ARG A 221 -19.61 -5.56 35.72
N MET A 222 -18.40 -5.61 35.19
CA MET A 222 -17.89 -4.55 34.32
C MET A 222 -18.39 -4.86 32.91
N SER A 223 -19.48 -4.20 32.51
CA SER A 223 -19.84 -4.07 31.10
C SER A 223 -18.80 -3.17 30.44
N SER A 224 -17.81 -3.78 29.80
CA SER A 224 -16.99 -3.13 28.78
C SER A 224 -17.68 -3.29 27.42
N ASP A 225 -18.63 -2.40 27.15
CA ASP A 225 -19.06 -2.13 25.77
C ASP A 225 -17.94 -1.35 25.07
N MET A 226 -16.93 -2.08 24.60
CA MET A 226 -16.03 -1.64 23.53
C MET A 226 -16.49 -2.31 22.25
N ARG A 227 -17.55 -1.75 21.65
CA ARG A 227 -17.89 -2.01 20.26
C ARG A 227 -16.83 -1.35 19.38
N SER A 228 -15.85 -2.16 19.03
CA SER A 228 -15.07 -1.99 17.81
C SER A 228 -16.02 -2.22 16.62
N SER A 229 -16.21 -1.19 15.80
CA SER A 229 -16.74 -1.35 14.44
C SER A 229 -15.92 -0.47 13.52
N SER A 230 -14.81 -1.06 13.08
CA SER A 230 -14.14 -0.71 11.85
C SER A 230 -15.03 -1.09 10.67
N GLU A 231 -15.71 -0.11 10.07
CA GLU A 231 -16.21 -0.23 8.71
C GLU A 231 -15.29 0.54 7.75
N LEU A 232 -14.31 -0.20 7.24
CA LEU A 232 -13.73 0.04 5.92
C LEU A 232 -14.70 -0.54 4.89
N ARG A 233 -15.43 0.31 4.17
CA ARG A 233 -15.87 0.01 2.80
C ARG A 233 -15.54 1.20 1.92
N GLY A 234 -14.34 1.15 1.34
CA GLY A 234 -14.09 1.79 0.06
C GLY A 234 -14.89 1.05 -1.01
N SER A 235 -15.89 1.72 -1.58
CA SER A 235 -16.52 1.30 -2.83
C SER A 235 -15.73 1.88 -3.99
N ARG A 236 -15.17 0.97 -4.79
CA ARG A 236 -14.81 1.18 -6.20
C ARG A 236 -16.09 1.24 -7.06
N GLY A 237 -16.02 2.02 -8.14
CA GLY A 237 -17.00 2.12 -9.24
C GLY A 237 -17.64 3.51 -9.24
N LEU A 238 -17.44 4.39 -10.24
CA LEU A 238 -17.14 4.26 -11.67
C LEU A 238 -16.05 5.25 -12.10
#